data_AF-A0AA94HNJ8-F1
#
_entry.id   AF-A0AA94HNJ8-F1
#
_cell.length_a   1.000
_cell.length_b   1.000
_cell.length_c   1.000
_cell.angle_alpha   90.00
_cell.angle_beta   90.00
_cell.angle_gamma   90.00
#
_symmetry.space_group_name_H-M   'P 1'
#
loop_
_entity.id
_entity.type
_entity.pdbx_description
1 polymer ?
#
loop_
_entity_poly.entity_id
_entity_poly.type
_entity_poly.pdbx_seq_one_letter_code
_entity_poly.pdbx_strand_id
1 'polypeptide(L)'
;MSELRPTSAAGYAAFTDGRLPAPEEIDGDTLVVAVPMPAGGIVSSTLCYVLRDRNGAAHILDPGWNTDENAALLRHAVESWGIRRIASVIVSHLHEDHLGMAQRIRDATGAMFVMADMEWQTHLARTGSGDRSARYDAWGVPADKRPRYPTMPPGALQHPTREPELMVRDGDVLALGRDVEAVLTPGHTQGSLTLRDAERRQLFTGDHLLPHVHPGVGLDYATDADPIGDYLESLERIRAFDGDEVLPGHGYRFAALEDRIDRTTDHHLRRARQVADALEQEQDLSVWELASRLTWTHGWDRLEGYFLNSALQQTAMHARFVADTARSARWLERSRAAQRA
;
A
#
# COMPACT_ATOMS: atom_id res chain seq x y z
N MET A 1 6.31 17.22 -18.40
CA MET A 1 5.47 16.21 -17.73
C MET A 1 4.53 16.96 -16.81
N SER A 2 3.20 16.75 -16.91
CA SER A 2 2.24 17.44 -16.03
C SER A 2 2.54 17.10 -14.57
N GLU A 3 2.44 18.04 -13.64
CA GLU A 3 2.38 17.65 -12.23
C GLU A 3 1.05 16.93 -11.97
N LEU A 4 1.04 15.98 -11.03
CA LEU A 4 -0.23 15.43 -10.54
C LEU A 4 -1.03 16.58 -9.96
N ARG A 5 -2.35 16.56 -10.15
CA ARG A 5 -3.22 17.65 -9.68
C ARG A 5 -3.71 17.33 -8.27
N PRO A 6 -3.22 18.01 -7.22
CA PRO A 6 -3.76 17.81 -5.88
C PRO A 6 -5.20 18.32 -5.83
N THR A 7 -6.07 17.59 -5.12
CA THR A 7 -7.48 17.97 -4.93
C THR A 7 -7.72 18.59 -3.55
N SER A 8 -6.71 18.56 -2.67
CA SER A 8 -6.65 19.32 -1.43
C SER A 8 -5.48 20.30 -1.47
N ALA A 9 -5.75 21.60 -1.51
CA ALA A 9 -4.69 22.61 -1.40
C ALA A 9 -4.03 22.57 -0.02
N ALA A 10 -4.83 22.40 1.05
CA ALA A 10 -4.34 22.34 2.42
C ALA A 10 -3.54 21.07 2.70
N GLY A 11 -4.04 19.91 2.24
CA GLY A 11 -3.36 18.63 2.34
C GLY A 11 -2.05 18.61 1.58
N TYR A 12 -2.04 19.14 0.35
CA TYR A 12 -0.82 19.26 -0.44
C TYR A 12 0.22 20.16 0.22
N ALA A 13 -0.18 21.36 0.69
CA ALA A 13 0.72 22.28 1.37
C ALA A 13 1.30 21.70 2.67
N ALA A 14 0.48 20.96 3.45
CA ALA A 14 0.98 20.28 4.65
C ALA A 14 2.02 19.21 4.29
N PHE A 15 1.73 18.40 3.27
CA PHE A 15 2.66 17.37 2.79
C PHE A 15 3.99 17.98 2.32
N THR A 16 3.96 19.04 1.50
CA THR A 16 5.18 19.69 1.00
C THR A 16 6.01 20.32 2.11
N ASP A 17 5.35 20.81 3.16
CA ASP A 17 6.01 21.41 4.32
C ASP A 17 6.46 20.37 5.37
N GLY A 18 6.24 19.08 5.13
CA GLY A 18 6.55 18.01 6.09
C GLY A 18 5.72 18.08 7.37
N ARG A 19 4.52 18.65 7.30
CA ARG A 19 3.58 18.80 8.42
C ARG A 19 2.40 17.85 8.26
N LEU A 20 1.77 17.49 9.37
CA LEU A 20 0.50 16.78 9.36
C LEU A 20 -0.63 17.76 8.97
N PRO A 21 -1.47 17.44 7.98
CA PRO A 21 -2.66 18.25 7.70
C PRO A 21 -3.67 18.13 8.84
N ALA A 22 -4.42 19.20 9.08
CA ALA A 22 -5.60 19.14 9.94
C ALA A 22 -6.66 18.22 9.31
N PRO A 23 -7.56 17.61 10.11
CA PRO A 23 -8.71 16.90 9.58
C PRO A 23 -9.48 17.77 8.58
N GLU A 24 -9.84 17.19 7.43
CA GLU A 24 -10.47 17.90 6.32
C GLU A 24 -11.72 17.15 5.86
N GLU A 25 -12.84 17.87 5.78
CA GLU A 25 -14.05 17.36 5.14
C GLU A 25 -13.89 17.45 3.62
N ILE A 26 -13.92 16.30 2.95
CA ILE A 26 -13.81 16.18 1.48
C ILE A 26 -15.14 16.53 0.84
N ASP A 27 -16.19 15.92 1.39
CA ASP A 27 -17.60 16.17 1.08
C ASP A 27 -18.39 16.02 2.38
N GLY A 28 -19.68 16.41 2.37
CA GLY A 28 -20.55 16.39 3.56
C GLY A 28 -20.62 15.05 4.31
N ASP A 29 -20.16 13.96 3.69
CA ASP A 29 -20.18 12.60 4.21
C ASP A 29 -18.80 11.89 4.21
N THR A 30 -17.71 12.58 3.89
CA THR A 30 -16.35 12.00 3.91
C THR A 30 -15.35 12.92 4.59
N LEU A 31 -14.73 12.46 5.68
CA LEU A 31 -13.68 13.16 6.41
C LEU A 31 -12.34 12.41 6.24
N VAL A 32 -11.26 13.13 6.01
CA VAL A 32 -9.89 12.59 6.07
C VAL A 32 -9.17 13.06 7.32
N VAL A 33 -8.47 12.15 7.98
CA VAL A 33 -7.68 12.38 9.19
C VAL A 33 -6.27 11.83 8.94
N ALA A 34 -5.25 12.68 8.97
CA ALA A 34 -3.87 12.22 8.91
C ALA A 34 -3.44 11.66 10.28
N VAL A 35 -3.14 10.36 10.32
CA VAL A 35 -2.72 9.64 11.52
C VAL A 35 -1.19 9.46 11.51
N PRO A 36 -0.46 10.01 12.48
CA PRO A 36 1.00 9.91 12.55
C PRO A 36 1.53 8.47 12.56
N MET A 37 2.68 8.26 11.91
CA MET A 37 3.43 7.01 11.93
C MET A 37 4.68 7.14 12.82
N PRO A 38 4.61 6.77 14.12
CA PRO A 38 5.67 7.03 15.10
C PRO A 38 6.94 6.19 14.86
N ALA A 39 6.84 5.05 14.20
CA ALA A 39 8.00 4.24 13.80
C ALA A 39 8.84 4.89 12.69
N GLY A 40 8.38 6.01 12.13
CA GLY A 40 8.98 6.64 10.96
C GLY A 40 8.77 5.82 9.69
N GLY A 41 9.29 6.34 8.57
CA GLY A 41 9.13 5.72 7.26
C GLY A 41 9.50 6.69 6.16
N ILE A 42 9.28 6.29 4.90
CA ILE A 42 9.39 7.20 3.74
C ILE A 42 8.25 8.24 3.78
N VAL A 43 7.13 7.87 4.40
CA VAL A 43 5.95 8.70 4.64
C VAL A 43 5.74 8.90 6.15
N SER A 44 5.14 10.02 6.54
CA SER A 44 5.01 10.43 7.95
C SER A 44 3.64 10.15 8.57
N SER A 45 2.64 9.81 7.75
CA SER A 45 1.27 9.58 8.20
C SER A 45 0.46 8.73 7.23
N THR A 46 -0.48 7.97 7.79
CA THR A 46 -1.58 7.34 7.05
C THR A 46 -2.74 8.31 6.94
N LEU A 47 -3.39 8.38 5.79
CA LEU A 47 -4.66 9.07 5.59
C LEU A 47 -5.79 8.11 5.93
N CYS A 48 -6.34 8.26 7.13
CA CYS A 48 -7.53 7.54 7.58
C CYS A 48 -8.78 8.25 7.03
N TYR A 49 -9.71 7.50 6.44
CA TYR A 49 -10.97 8.06 5.93
C TYR A 49 -12.14 7.66 6.82
N VAL A 50 -13.02 8.60 7.12
CA VAL A 50 -14.23 8.39 7.92
C VAL A 50 -15.43 8.68 7.02
N LEU A 51 -16.19 7.64 6.71
CA LEU A 51 -17.34 7.70 5.81
C LEU A 51 -18.61 7.75 6.66
N ARG A 52 -19.38 8.83 6.54
CA ARG A 52 -20.69 8.94 7.19
C ARG A 52 -21.73 8.17 6.37
N ASP A 53 -22.52 7.35 7.06
CA ASP A 53 -23.67 6.69 6.47
C ASP A 53 -24.93 7.57 6.56
N ARG A 54 -25.96 7.23 5.77
CA ARG A 54 -27.25 7.95 5.75
C ARG A 54 -28.01 7.92 7.09
N ASN A 55 -27.58 7.08 8.04
CA ASN A 55 -28.18 6.94 9.36
C ASN A 55 -27.38 7.68 10.46
N GLY A 56 -26.30 8.39 10.09
CA GLY A 56 -25.45 9.15 11.01
C GLY A 56 -24.40 8.34 11.76
N ALA A 57 -24.21 7.06 11.42
CA ALA A 57 -23.05 6.28 11.85
C ALA A 57 -21.86 6.52 10.91
N ALA A 58 -20.67 6.08 11.33
CA ALA A 58 -19.46 6.17 10.51
C ALA A 58 -18.78 4.83 10.28
N HIS A 59 -18.11 4.74 9.14
CA HIS A 59 -17.24 3.64 8.75
C HIS A 59 -15.82 4.18 8.64
N ILE A 60 -14.89 3.61 9.40
CA ILE A 60 -13.49 4.03 9.40
C ILE A 60 -12.73 3.14 8.43
N LEU A 61 -12.01 3.73 7.48
CA LEU A 61 -11.11 3.05 6.56
C LEU A 61 -9.66 3.38 6.95
N ASP A 62 -8.86 2.34 7.14
CA ASP A 62 -7.43 2.41 7.49
C ASP A 62 -7.18 3.27 8.73
N PRO A 63 -7.54 2.78 9.92
CA PRO A 63 -7.57 3.59 11.12
C PRO A 63 -6.20 4.12 11.56
N GLY A 64 -5.08 3.59 11.06
CA GLY A 64 -3.76 4.10 11.39
C GLY A 64 -2.97 3.22 12.35
N TRP A 65 -1.75 3.67 12.65
CA TRP A 65 -0.85 3.04 13.63
C TRP A 65 -1.45 3.05 15.04
N ASN A 66 -1.30 1.95 15.78
CA ASN A 66 -1.87 1.81 17.12
C ASN A 66 -1.01 2.46 18.22
N THR A 67 -1.39 3.69 18.59
CA THR A 67 -0.93 4.35 19.81
C THR A 67 -2.09 5.00 20.54
N ASP A 68 -1.89 5.33 21.82
CA ASP A 68 -2.90 6.04 22.61
C ASP A 68 -3.15 7.45 22.05
N GLU A 69 -2.10 8.11 21.55
CA GLU A 69 -2.19 9.42 20.91
C GLU A 69 -3.01 9.36 19.63
N ASN A 70 -2.77 8.36 18.77
CA ASN A 70 -3.51 8.19 17.51
C ASN A 70 -4.97 7.81 17.76
N ALA A 71 -5.24 6.97 18.75
CA ALA A 71 -6.61 6.63 19.13
C ALA A 71 -7.37 7.85 19.69
N ALA A 72 -6.70 8.69 20.48
CA ALA A 72 -7.27 9.93 20.99
C ALA A 72 -7.52 10.96 19.87
N LEU A 73 -6.58 11.09 18.93
CA LEU A 73 -6.70 11.94 17.74
C LEU A 73 -7.91 11.54 16.90
N LEU A 74 -8.02 10.26 16.54
CA LEU A 74 -9.10 9.77 15.69
C LEU A 74 -10.46 9.91 16.39
N ARG A 75 -10.55 9.55 17.68
CA ARG A 75 -11.77 9.76 18.47
C ARG A 75 -12.18 11.23 18.47
N HIS A 76 -11.24 12.15 18.75
CA HIS A 76 -11.54 13.57 18.79
C HIS A 76 -12.03 14.10 17.44
N ALA A 77 -11.38 13.71 16.33
CA ALA A 77 -11.78 14.12 14.99
C ALA A 77 -13.21 13.64 14.66
N VAL A 78 -13.50 12.37 14.95
CA VAL A 78 -14.81 11.76 14.67
C VAL A 78 -15.92 12.38 15.54
N GLU A 79 -15.70 12.57 16.83
CA GLU A 79 -16.66 13.19 17.75
C GLU A 79 -16.92 14.66 17.40
N SER A 80 -15.87 15.41 17.06
CA SER A 80 -15.97 16.82 16.68
C SER A 80 -16.71 17.02 15.36
N TRP A 81 -16.63 16.03 14.47
CA TRP A 81 -17.42 16.01 13.23
C TRP A 81 -18.88 15.60 13.47
N GLY A 82 -19.26 15.23 14.69
CA GLY A 82 -20.64 14.94 15.09
C GLY A 82 -21.04 13.47 15.02
N ILE A 83 -20.10 12.56 14.74
CA ILE A 83 -20.36 11.12 14.71
C ILE A 83 -20.47 10.59 16.15
N ARG A 84 -21.50 9.79 16.39
CA ARG A 84 -21.77 9.18 17.70
C ARG A 84 -21.62 7.66 17.72
N ARG A 85 -21.55 7.03 16.56
CA ARG A 85 -21.48 5.57 16.41
C ARG A 85 -20.53 5.20 15.28
N ILE A 86 -19.59 4.31 15.56
CA ILE A 86 -18.80 3.61 14.53
C ILE A 86 -19.51 2.30 14.20
N ALA A 87 -19.88 2.11 12.93
CA ALA A 87 -20.54 0.91 12.46
C ALA A 87 -19.53 -0.15 11.99
N SER A 88 -18.44 0.27 11.32
CA SER A 88 -17.38 -0.65 10.89
C SER A 88 -16.01 0.01 10.90
N VAL A 89 -14.98 -0.84 10.99
CA VAL A 89 -13.60 -0.53 10.68
C VAL A 89 -13.17 -1.42 9.51
N ILE A 90 -12.76 -0.80 8.42
CA ILE A 90 -12.40 -1.43 7.15
C ILE A 90 -10.90 -1.23 6.97
N VAL A 91 -10.21 -2.29 6.56
CA VAL A 91 -8.76 -2.23 6.32
C VAL A 91 -8.48 -2.62 4.88
N SER A 92 -7.72 -1.76 4.19
CA SER A 92 -7.28 -1.96 2.81
C SER A 92 -6.24 -3.09 2.72
N HIS A 93 -5.30 -3.16 3.65
CA HIS A 93 -4.25 -4.17 3.69
C HIS A 93 -3.57 -4.31 5.06
N LEU A 94 -2.72 -5.32 5.22
CA LEU A 94 -2.22 -5.81 6.51
C LEU A 94 -1.05 -5.04 7.13
N HIS A 95 -0.57 -3.95 6.51
CA HIS A 95 0.50 -3.16 7.11
C HIS A 95 0.04 -2.44 8.37
N GLU A 96 0.96 -2.31 9.34
CA GLU A 96 0.65 -1.88 10.72
C GLU A 96 0.01 -0.50 10.79
N ASP A 97 0.41 0.38 9.90
CA ASP A 97 -0.08 1.74 9.76
C ASP A 97 -1.47 1.83 9.12
N HIS A 98 -2.03 0.73 8.61
CA HIS A 98 -3.42 0.64 8.15
C HIS A 98 -4.25 -0.23 9.10
N LEU A 99 -3.71 -1.39 9.47
CA LEU A 99 -4.37 -2.42 10.28
C LEU A 99 -4.35 -2.13 11.79
N GLY A 100 -3.35 -1.40 12.29
CA GLY A 100 -2.94 -1.42 13.70
C GLY A 100 -4.06 -1.10 14.69
N MET A 101 -4.88 -0.07 14.42
CA MET A 101 -5.99 0.31 15.31
C MET A 101 -7.29 -0.46 15.07
N ALA A 102 -7.37 -1.37 14.09
CA ALA A 102 -8.62 -2.05 13.74
C ALA A 102 -9.19 -2.87 14.90
N GLN A 103 -8.36 -3.70 15.54
CA GLN A 103 -8.76 -4.49 16.71
C GLN A 103 -9.22 -3.58 17.87
N ARG A 104 -8.45 -2.52 18.14
CA ARG A 104 -8.73 -1.56 19.22
C ARG A 104 -10.09 -0.87 19.02
N ILE A 105 -10.38 -0.43 17.81
CA ILE A 105 -11.66 0.20 17.47
C ILE A 105 -12.80 -0.80 17.59
N ARG A 106 -12.62 -2.02 17.05
CA ARG A 106 -13.62 -3.09 17.20
C ARG A 106 -13.95 -3.35 18.67
N ASP A 107 -12.95 -3.56 19.51
CA ASP A 107 -13.15 -3.90 20.92
C ASP A 107 -13.81 -2.75 21.70
N ALA A 108 -13.47 -1.50 21.38
CA ALA A 108 -14.01 -0.33 22.06
C ALA A 108 -15.44 0.04 21.63
N THR A 109 -15.84 -0.29 20.41
CA THR A 109 -17.10 0.23 19.81
C THR A 109 -18.10 -0.85 19.42
N GLY A 110 -17.66 -2.11 19.32
CA GLY A 110 -18.44 -3.19 18.70
C GLY A 110 -18.59 -3.04 17.18
N ALA A 111 -17.81 -2.16 16.55
CA ALA A 111 -17.80 -1.99 15.11
C ALA A 111 -17.41 -3.29 14.39
N MET A 112 -18.06 -3.56 13.27
CA MET A 112 -17.74 -4.68 12.39
C MET A 112 -16.33 -4.49 11.81
N PHE A 113 -15.43 -5.45 12.00
CA PHE A 113 -14.14 -5.47 11.33
C PHE A 113 -14.29 -6.10 9.94
N VAL A 114 -13.80 -5.36 8.94
CA VAL A 114 -13.89 -5.70 7.52
C VAL A 114 -12.51 -5.72 6.90
N MET A 115 -12.20 -6.79 6.18
CA MET A 115 -10.92 -6.96 5.46
C MET A 115 -11.14 -7.91 4.28
N ALA A 116 -10.31 -7.85 3.24
CA ALA A 116 -10.36 -8.85 2.17
C ALA A 116 -10.05 -10.27 2.70
N ASP A 117 -10.79 -11.28 2.21
CA ASP A 117 -10.57 -12.70 2.57
C ASP A 117 -9.10 -13.10 2.34
N MET A 118 -8.59 -12.76 1.15
CA MET A 118 -7.20 -13.05 0.78
C MET A 118 -6.19 -12.41 1.74
N GLU A 119 -6.45 -11.18 2.19
CA GLU A 119 -5.55 -10.48 3.10
C GLU A 119 -5.56 -11.09 4.50
N TRP A 120 -6.73 -11.54 4.96
CA TRP A 120 -6.86 -12.27 6.21
C TRP A 120 -6.12 -13.60 6.16
N GLN A 121 -6.21 -14.35 5.05
CA GLN A 121 -5.43 -15.58 4.88
C GLN A 121 -3.92 -15.30 4.89
N THR A 122 -3.47 -14.23 4.22
CA THR A 122 -2.04 -13.82 4.27
C THR A 122 -1.63 -13.43 5.68
N HIS A 123 -2.48 -12.73 6.43
CA HIS A 123 -2.25 -12.41 7.84
C HIS A 123 -2.08 -13.65 8.70
N LEU A 124 -2.95 -14.66 8.56
CA LEU A 124 -2.83 -15.93 9.28
C LEU A 124 -1.57 -16.71 8.89
N ALA A 125 -1.18 -16.64 7.61
CA ALA A 125 0.00 -17.31 7.08
C ALA A 125 1.33 -16.60 7.43
N ARG A 126 1.30 -15.41 8.06
CA ARG A 126 2.48 -14.74 8.60
C ARG A 126 3.08 -15.56 9.74
N THR A 127 3.85 -16.59 9.38
CA THR A 127 4.80 -17.22 10.28
C THR A 127 5.86 -16.17 10.63
N GLY A 128 6.04 -15.90 11.92
CA GLY A 128 6.84 -14.78 12.43
C GLY A 128 8.14 -14.63 11.65
N SER A 129 8.39 -13.42 11.10
CA SER A 129 9.53 -13.05 10.25
C SER A 129 10.36 -14.23 9.75
N GLY A 130 9.82 -15.01 8.80
CA GLY A 130 10.46 -16.23 8.30
C GLY A 130 11.97 -16.02 8.08
N ASP A 131 12.77 -17.05 8.41
CA ASP A 131 14.21 -16.93 8.65
C ASP A 131 14.90 -16.04 7.59
N ARG A 132 15.13 -14.79 7.98
CA ARG A 132 15.78 -13.79 7.13
C ARG A 132 17.18 -14.24 6.75
N SER A 133 17.84 -15.03 7.60
CA SER A 133 19.17 -15.59 7.30
C SER A 133 19.09 -16.51 6.09
N ALA A 134 18.17 -17.48 6.08
CA ALA A 134 18.00 -18.39 4.95
C ALA A 134 17.71 -17.66 3.62
N ARG A 135 16.92 -16.58 3.66
CA ARG A 135 16.71 -15.73 2.47
C ARG A 135 17.98 -15.03 2.01
N TYR A 136 18.75 -14.45 2.93
CA TYR A 136 20.01 -13.80 2.59
C TYR A 136 21.06 -14.78 2.06
N ASP A 137 21.07 -16.01 2.58
CA ASP A 137 21.89 -17.10 2.06
C ASP A 137 21.49 -17.42 0.60
N ALA A 138 20.19 -17.63 0.35
CA ALA A 138 19.67 -17.91 -1.00
C ALA A 138 19.89 -16.74 -1.99
N TRP A 139 19.92 -15.50 -1.50
CA TRP A 139 20.20 -14.31 -2.32
C TRP A 139 21.67 -14.01 -2.52
N GLY A 140 22.58 -14.80 -1.92
CA GLY A 140 24.03 -14.59 -2.04
C GLY A 140 24.55 -13.35 -1.29
N VAL A 141 23.83 -12.87 -0.26
CA VAL A 141 24.21 -11.65 0.47
C VAL A 141 25.43 -11.93 1.36
N PRO A 142 26.56 -11.20 1.19
CA PRO A 142 27.73 -11.34 2.04
C PRO A 142 27.39 -11.13 3.52
N ALA A 143 27.95 -11.97 4.40
CA ALA A 143 27.61 -11.99 5.82
C ALA A 143 27.80 -10.63 6.52
N ASP A 144 28.84 -9.87 6.14
CA ASP A 144 29.15 -8.54 6.66
C ASP A 144 28.22 -7.44 6.11
N LYS A 145 27.50 -7.72 5.02
CA LYS A 145 26.57 -6.80 4.35
C LYS A 145 25.09 -7.07 4.68
N ARG A 146 24.79 -8.11 5.46
CA ARG A 146 23.40 -8.45 5.79
C ARG A 146 22.70 -7.31 6.53
N PRO A 147 21.52 -6.86 6.07
CA PRO A 147 20.74 -5.85 6.76
C PRO A 147 20.48 -6.22 8.22
N ARG A 148 20.87 -5.31 9.12
CA ARG A 148 20.57 -5.41 10.55
C ARG A 148 19.35 -4.57 10.86
N TYR A 149 18.43 -5.17 11.59
CA TYR A 149 17.26 -4.48 12.12
C TYR A 149 17.37 -4.36 13.61
N PRO A 150 16.89 -3.25 14.20
CA PRO A 150 16.58 -3.27 15.61
C PRO A 150 15.60 -4.42 15.89
N THR A 151 15.90 -5.21 16.93
CA THR A 151 14.96 -6.22 17.42
C THR A 151 13.74 -5.50 17.96
N MET A 152 12.59 -5.69 17.31
CA MET A 152 11.33 -5.21 17.85
C MET A 152 10.98 -6.05 19.10
N PRO A 153 10.57 -5.42 20.21
CA PRO A 153 10.16 -6.17 21.39
C PRO A 153 8.95 -7.07 21.05
N PRO A 154 8.79 -8.21 21.72
CA PRO A 154 7.59 -9.03 21.61
C PRO A 154 6.33 -8.17 21.85
N GLY A 155 5.34 -8.25 20.94
CA GLY A 155 4.11 -7.46 21.03
C GLY A 155 4.18 -6.02 20.52
N ALA A 156 5.31 -5.62 19.91
CA ALA A 156 5.45 -4.27 19.32
C ALA A 156 4.57 -4.02 18.08
N LEU A 157 4.14 -5.09 17.39
CA LEU A 157 3.14 -5.03 16.33
C LEU A 157 1.83 -5.58 16.89
N GLN A 158 0.76 -4.79 16.83
CA GLN A 158 -0.53 -5.13 17.40
C GLN A 158 -1.48 -5.58 16.29
N HIS A 159 -1.30 -6.82 15.85
CA HIS A 159 -2.17 -7.39 14.82
C HIS A 159 -3.47 -7.97 15.41
N PRO A 160 -4.59 -7.93 14.67
CA PRO A 160 -5.84 -8.55 15.09
C PRO A 160 -5.68 -10.06 15.31
N THR A 161 -6.28 -10.54 16.39
CA THR A 161 -6.23 -11.96 16.80
C THR A 161 -7.54 -12.69 16.54
N ARG A 162 -8.61 -11.98 16.16
CA ARG A 162 -9.92 -12.55 15.83
C ARG A 162 -10.28 -12.18 14.40
N GLU A 163 -10.91 -13.14 13.72
CA GLU A 163 -11.38 -13.03 12.35
C GLU A 163 -12.25 -11.78 12.12
N PRO A 164 -12.17 -11.15 10.92
CA PRO A 164 -13.11 -10.10 10.51
C PRO A 164 -14.54 -10.64 10.53
N GLU A 165 -15.49 -9.82 11.00
CA GLU A 165 -16.90 -10.16 10.90
C GLU A 165 -17.40 -10.15 9.45
N LEU A 166 -16.73 -9.41 8.56
CA LEU A 166 -16.97 -9.45 7.11
C LEU A 166 -15.65 -9.61 6.36
N MET A 167 -15.52 -10.73 5.65
CA MET A 167 -14.45 -10.96 4.69
C MET A 167 -14.91 -10.63 3.27
N VAL A 168 -14.22 -9.70 2.64
CA VAL A 168 -14.60 -9.12 1.33
C VAL A 168 -13.91 -9.85 0.19
N ARG A 169 -14.61 -10.03 -0.93
CA ARG A 169 -14.08 -10.56 -2.19
C ARG A 169 -14.12 -9.51 -3.29
N ASP A 170 -13.40 -9.78 -4.37
CA ASP A 170 -13.39 -8.91 -5.55
C ASP A 170 -14.80 -8.74 -6.15
N GLY A 171 -15.20 -7.50 -6.40
CA GLY A 171 -16.51 -7.13 -6.93
C GLY A 171 -17.65 -7.10 -5.92
N ASP A 172 -17.39 -7.41 -4.63
CA ASP A 172 -18.40 -7.25 -3.58
C ASP A 172 -18.81 -5.78 -3.42
N VAL A 173 -20.06 -5.53 -3.07
CA VAL A 173 -20.55 -4.19 -2.75
C VAL A 173 -20.83 -4.11 -1.25
N LEU A 174 -20.09 -3.25 -0.56
CA LEU A 174 -20.28 -2.99 0.86
C LEU A 174 -21.42 -1.99 1.04
N ALA A 175 -22.50 -2.43 1.68
CA ALA A 175 -23.64 -1.58 2.02
C ALA A 175 -23.37 -0.76 3.29
N LEU A 176 -22.58 0.32 3.16
CA LEU A 176 -22.15 1.20 4.26
C LEU A 176 -23.15 2.36 4.50
N GLY A 177 -24.44 2.12 4.27
CA GLY A 177 -25.45 3.16 4.02
C GLY A 177 -25.17 4.04 2.79
N ARG A 178 -24.13 3.67 2.02
CA ARG A 178 -23.78 4.04 0.66
C ARG A 178 -23.13 2.80 0.03
N ASP A 179 -23.28 2.61 -1.27
CA ASP A 179 -22.74 1.45 -1.96
C ASP A 179 -21.28 1.70 -2.33
N VAL A 180 -20.38 0.90 -1.75
CA VAL A 180 -18.94 0.98 -2.00
C VAL A 180 -18.46 -0.34 -2.59
N GLU A 181 -18.01 -0.30 -3.84
CA GLU A 181 -17.48 -1.46 -4.55
C GLU A 181 -16.07 -1.80 -4.04
N ALA A 182 -15.85 -3.09 -3.77
CA ALA A 182 -14.57 -3.67 -3.45
C ALA A 182 -13.85 -4.13 -4.72
N VAL A 183 -12.65 -3.63 -4.93
CA VAL A 183 -11.78 -4.01 -6.05
C VAL A 183 -10.49 -4.56 -5.47
N LEU A 184 -10.27 -5.87 -5.59
CA LEU A 184 -8.99 -6.44 -5.17
C LEU A 184 -7.89 -5.94 -6.11
N THR A 185 -6.84 -5.41 -5.51
CA THR A 185 -5.68 -4.87 -6.20
C THR A 185 -4.40 -5.52 -5.66
N PRO A 186 -4.23 -6.84 -5.85
CA PRO A 186 -3.04 -7.57 -5.40
C PRO A 186 -1.76 -6.97 -5.99
N GLY A 187 -0.68 -7.07 -5.22
CA GLY A 187 0.63 -6.61 -5.62
C GLY A 187 1.38 -6.00 -4.45
N HIS A 188 0.89 -4.87 -3.92
CA HIS A 188 1.42 -4.26 -2.70
C HIS A 188 1.40 -5.27 -1.54
N THR A 189 0.22 -5.78 -1.22
CA THR A 189 -0.01 -7.03 -0.50
C THR A 189 -0.86 -7.99 -1.34
N GLN A 190 -1.03 -9.25 -0.91
CA GLN A 190 -1.78 -10.22 -1.73
C GLN A 190 -3.27 -9.89 -1.80
N GLY A 191 -3.86 -9.44 -0.69
CA GLY A 191 -5.26 -9.08 -0.61
C GLY A 191 -5.49 -7.57 -0.48
N SER A 192 -4.55 -6.75 -0.93
CA SER A 192 -4.72 -5.29 -1.01
C SER A 192 -6.06 -4.95 -1.67
N LEU A 193 -6.82 -4.06 -1.02
CA LEU A 193 -8.17 -3.70 -1.39
C LEU A 193 -8.26 -2.22 -1.73
N THR A 194 -8.71 -1.93 -2.95
CA THR A 194 -9.19 -0.61 -3.36
C THR A 194 -10.71 -0.55 -3.20
N LEU A 195 -11.23 0.57 -2.70
CA LEU A 195 -12.67 0.78 -2.54
C LEU A 195 -13.14 1.91 -3.44
N ARG A 196 -14.29 1.74 -4.10
CA ARG A 196 -14.85 2.74 -5.01
C ARG A 196 -16.27 3.13 -4.62
N ASP A 197 -16.48 4.41 -4.32
CA ASP A 197 -17.80 5.02 -4.21
C ASP A 197 -18.11 5.74 -5.53
N ALA A 198 -18.89 5.09 -6.39
CA ALA A 198 -19.24 5.62 -7.70
C ALA A 198 -20.19 6.83 -7.64
N GLU A 199 -21.02 6.93 -6.60
CA GLU A 199 -21.97 8.05 -6.40
C GLU A 199 -21.18 9.34 -6.09
N ARG A 200 -20.14 9.24 -5.25
CA ARG A 200 -19.25 10.36 -4.89
C ARG A 200 -18.06 10.53 -5.82
N ARG A 201 -17.83 9.60 -6.76
CA ARG A 201 -16.64 9.57 -7.63
C ARG A 201 -15.35 9.55 -6.81
N GLN A 202 -15.28 8.68 -5.81
CA GLN A 202 -14.14 8.54 -4.90
C GLN A 202 -13.52 7.15 -5.01
N LEU A 203 -12.20 7.11 -5.13
CA LEU A 203 -11.42 5.89 -5.21
C LEU A 203 -10.40 5.84 -4.08
N PHE A 204 -10.67 5.02 -3.05
CA PHE A 204 -9.77 4.81 -1.92
C PHE A 204 -8.76 3.73 -2.28
N THR A 205 -7.52 4.11 -2.57
CA THR A 205 -6.51 3.19 -3.14
C THR A 205 -5.64 2.52 -2.09
N GLY A 206 -5.74 2.93 -0.82
CA GLY A 206 -4.76 2.53 0.21
C GLY A 206 -3.34 2.75 -0.33
N ASP A 207 -2.51 1.71 -0.24
CA ASP A 207 -1.14 1.74 -0.75
C ASP A 207 -0.99 1.14 -2.15
N HIS A 208 -2.08 0.84 -2.85
CA HIS A 208 -2.00 0.40 -4.25
C HIS A 208 -1.54 1.53 -5.18
N LEU A 209 -1.90 2.78 -4.89
CA LEU A 209 -1.44 3.93 -5.67
C LEU A 209 -1.32 5.18 -4.81
N LEU A 210 -0.10 5.73 -4.73
CA LEU A 210 0.25 6.89 -3.90
C LEU A 210 0.75 8.06 -4.76
N PRO A 211 0.49 9.33 -4.42
CA PRO A 211 0.77 10.47 -5.28
C PRO A 211 2.26 10.75 -5.47
N HIS A 212 3.07 10.60 -4.42
CA HIS A 212 4.47 11.04 -4.43
C HIS A 212 5.46 9.89 -4.56
N VAL A 213 5.24 8.82 -3.80
CA VAL A 213 6.12 7.64 -3.77
C VAL A 213 5.53 6.51 -4.59
N HIS A 214 6.38 5.61 -5.08
CA HIS A 214 5.92 4.32 -5.60
C HIS A 214 5.84 3.37 -4.40
N PRO A 215 4.65 2.81 -4.09
CA PRO A 215 4.50 1.91 -2.96
C PRO A 215 5.36 0.66 -3.19
N GLY A 216 5.84 0.08 -2.10
CA GLY A 216 6.61 -1.16 -2.17
C GLY A 216 5.71 -2.32 -2.60
N VAL A 217 6.09 -3.06 -3.62
CA VAL A 217 5.33 -4.25 -4.07
C VAL A 217 5.81 -5.48 -3.30
N GLY A 218 4.92 -6.32 -2.80
CA GLY A 218 5.25 -7.63 -2.21
C GLY A 218 6.16 -7.61 -1.00
N LEU A 219 6.20 -6.49 -0.27
CA LEU A 219 7.07 -6.36 0.90
C LEU A 219 6.45 -7.09 2.11
N ASP A 220 7.30 -7.73 2.90
CA ASP A 220 6.96 -8.27 4.24
C ASP A 220 6.06 -9.52 4.33
N TYR A 221 5.87 -10.25 3.23
CA TYR A 221 5.33 -11.61 3.26
C TYR A 221 6.05 -12.53 2.25
N ALA A 222 6.20 -13.81 2.61
CA ALA A 222 6.70 -14.81 1.68
C ALA A 222 5.55 -15.27 0.78
N THR A 223 5.72 -15.20 -0.53
CA THR A 223 4.72 -15.66 -1.48
C THR A 223 5.35 -16.35 -2.69
N ASP A 224 4.71 -17.42 -3.14
CA ASP A 224 4.99 -18.05 -4.42
C ASP A 224 4.25 -17.36 -5.58
N ALA A 225 3.39 -16.37 -5.29
CA ALA A 225 2.79 -15.50 -6.31
C ALA A 225 3.84 -14.63 -7.03
N ASP A 226 3.41 -13.91 -8.06
CA ASP A 226 4.20 -12.90 -8.77
C ASP A 226 3.63 -11.49 -8.49
N PRO A 227 4.09 -10.84 -7.41
CA PRO A 227 3.58 -9.54 -7.00
C PRO A 227 3.75 -8.44 -8.04
N ILE A 228 4.79 -8.51 -8.89
CA ILE A 228 5.03 -7.48 -9.91
C ILE A 228 3.99 -7.60 -11.02
N GLY A 229 3.76 -8.80 -11.54
CA GLY A 229 2.72 -9.02 -12.53
C GLY A 229 1.33 -8.70 -11.99
N ASP A 230 1.03 -9.12 -10.75
CA ASP A 230 -0.23 -8.83 -10.07
C ASP A 230 -0.44 -7.33 -9.92
N TYR A 231 0.58 -6.60 -9.46
CA TYR A 231 0.51 -5.15 -9.28
C TYR A 231 0.27 -4.40 -10.59
N LEU A 232 0.97 -4.78 -11.67
CA LEU A 232 0.78 -4.17 -12.99
C LEU A 232 -0.63 -4.42 -13.54
N GLU A 233 -1.18 -5.62 -13.34
CA GLU A 233 -2.57 -5.93 -13.73
C GLU A 233 -3.59 -5.17 -12.89
N SER A 234 -3.35 -5.05 -11.58
CA SER A 234 -4.17 -4.26 -10.65
C SER A 234 -4.16 -2.77 -10.99
N LEU A 235 -3.01 -2.23 -11.42
CA LEU A 235 -2.90 -0.86 -11.92
C LEU A 235 -3.78 -0.64 -13.16
N GLU A 236 -3.74 -1.56 -14.12
CA GLU A 236 -4.56 -1.47 -15.32
C GLU A 236 -6.05 -1.62 -15.02
N ARG A 237 -6.42 -2.45 -14.04
CA ARG A 237 -7.80 -2.64 -13.62
C ARG A 237 -8.42 -1.34 -13.11
N ILE A 238 -7.72 -0.62 -12.23
CA ILE A 238 -8.25 0.62 -11.66
C ILE A 238 -8.21 1.79 -12.65
N ARG A 239 -7.52 1.67 -13.80
CA ARG A 239 -7.51 2.68 -14.86
C ARG A 239 -8.92 3.04 -15.34
N ALA A 240 -9.84 2.07 -15.33
CA ALA A 240 -11.24 2.28 -15.71
C ALA A 240 -12.00 3.30 -14.83
N PHE A 241 -11.43 3.67 -13.68
CA PHE A 241 -12.00 4.63 -12.73
C PHE A 241 -11.42 6.04 -12.88
N ASP A 242 -10.74 6.34 -14.00
CA ASP A 242 -10.25 7.70 -14.23
C ASP A 242 -11.36 8.74 -14.18
N GLY A 243 -11.01 9.90 -13.65
CA GLY A 243 -11.92 10.99 -13.32
C GLY A 243 -12.58 10.86 -11.95
N ASP A 244 -12.47 9.73 -11.25
CA ASP A 244 -12.72 9.71 -9.81
C ASP A 244 -11.56 10.41 -9.08
N GLU A 245 -11.86 11.03 -7.94
CA GLU A 245 -10.85 11.53 -7.04
C GLU A 245 -10.11 10.34 -6.40
N VAL A 246 -8.78 10.40 -6.35
CA VAL A 246 -7.95 9.38 -5.71
C VAL A 246 -7.67 9.76 -4.27
N LEU A 247 -8.06 8.88 -3.37
CA LEU A 247 -7.96 8.99 -1.91
C LEU A 247 -6.92 7.94 -1.43
N PRO A 248 -5.61 8.27 -1.47
CA PRO A 248 -4.54 7.33 -1.17
C PRO A 248 -4.39 7.07 0.33
N GLY A 249 -3.65 6.02 0.69
CA GLY A 249 -3.23 5.72 2.06
C GLY A 249 -2.21 6.71 2.61
N HIS A 250 -1.42 7.37 1.75
CA HIS A 250 -0.38 8.32 2.15
C HIS A 250 -0.28 9.53 1.21
N GLY A 251 0.32 10.60 1.72
CA GLY A 251 0.59 11.82 0.97
C GLY A 251 -0.61 12.76 0.95
N TYR A 252 -1.22 12.93 -0.21
CA TYR A 252 -2.32 13.87 -0.44
C TYR A 252 -3.28 13.35 -1.52
N ARG A 253 -4.55 13.75 -1.43
CA ARG A 253 -5.58 13.42 -2.44
C ARG A 253 -5.26 14.07 -3.79
N PHE A 254 -5.55 13.38 -4.88
CA PHE A 254 -5.20 13.83 -6.22
C PHE A 254 -6.18 13.36 -7.29
N ALA A 255 -6.11 14.00 -8.47
CA ALA A 255 -6.82 13.60 -9.68
C ALA A 255 -5.81 13.22 -10.79
N ALA A 256 -6.33 12.84 -11.97
CA ALA A 256 -5.56 12.29 -13.10
C ALA A 256 -4.95 10.92 -12.73
N LEU A 257 -5.85 9.92 -12.61
CA LEU A 257 -5.50 8.57 -12.19
C LEU A 257 -4.63 7.90 -13.25
N GLU A 258 -4.98 8.03 -14.54
CA GLU A 258 -4.21 7.45 -15.65
C GLU A 258 -2.74 7.93 -15.66
N ASP A 259 -2.53 9.24 -15.53
CA ASP A 259 -1.19 9.84 -15.49
C ASP A 259 -0.34 9.24 -14.36
N ARG A 260 -0.96 8.94 -13.22
CA ARG A 260 -0.26 8.35 -12.07
C ARG A 260 0.02 6.87 -12.31
N ILE A 261 -0.93 6.13 -12.85
CA ILE A 261 -0.78 4.72 -13.24
C ILE A 261 0.37 4.58 -14.23
N ASP A 262 0.42 5.39 -15.28
CA ASP A 262 1.46 5.32 -16.31
C ASP A 262 2.85 5.51 -15.71
N ARG A 263 3.02 6.50 -14.82
CA ARG A 263 4.30 6.72 -14.11
C ARG A 263 4.70 5.53 -13.25
N THR A 264 3.73 4.92 -12.56
CA THR A 264 3.99 3.76 -11.70
C THR A 264 4.33 2.53 -12.52
N THR A 265 3.57 2.25 -13.57
CA THR A 265 3.84 1.20 -14.55
C THR A 265 5.24 1.37 -15.13
N ASP A 266 5.58 2.57 -15.62
CA ASP A 266 6.90 2.85 -16.18
C ASP A 266 8.02 2.70 -15.16
N HIS A 267 7.78 3.01 -13.89
CA HIS A 267 8.75 2.79 -12.82
C HIS A 267 9.12 1.30 -12.70
N HIS A 268 8.12 0.42 -12.61
CA HIS A 268 8.34 -1.03 -12.51
C HIS A 268 8.90 -1.60 -13.81
N LEU A 269 8.42 -1.17 -14.97
CA LEU A 269 8.92 -1.67 -16.26
C LEU A 269 10.34 -1.19 -16.59
N ARG A 270 10.78 -0.01 -16.09
CA ARG A 270 12.20 0.35 -16.13
C ARG A 270 13.03 -0.64 -15.32
N ARG A 271 12.61 -0.96 -14.10
CA ARG A 271 13.33 -1.92 -13.25
C ARG A 271 13.34 -3.34 -13.84
N ALA A 272 12.21 -3.82 -14.35
CA ALA A 272 12.11 -5.12 -15.01
C ALA A 272 13.07 -5.22 -16.22
N ARG A 273 13.19 -4.15 -17.02
CA ARG A 273 14.16 -4.11 -18.12
C ARG A 273 15.61 -4.16 -17.66
N GLN A 274 15.98 -3.40 -16.63
CA GLN A 274 17.33 -3.48 -16.08
C GLN A 274 17.68 -4.90 -15.62
N VAL A 275 16.72 -5.59 -15.01
CA VAL A 275 16.88 -6.99 -14.62
C VAL A 275 17.02 -7.91 -15.84
N ALA A 276 16.15 -7.76 -16.84
CA ALA A 276 16.20 -8.55 -18.07
C ALA A 276 17.54 -8.36 -18.82
N ASP A 277 17.98 -7.11 -18.98
CA ASP A 277 19.23 -6.78 -19.67
C ASP A 277 20.45 -7.36 -18.90
N ALA A 278 20.44 -7.33 -17.57
CA ALA A 278 21.51 -7.91 -16.75
C ALA A 278 21.54 -9.44 -16.84
N LEU A 279 20.38 -10.11 -16.84
CA LEU A 279 20.27 -11.56 -16.98
C LEU A 279 20.59 -12.07 -18.40
N GLU A 280 20.35 -11.25 -19.42
CA GLU A 280 20.77 -11.54 -20.81
C GLU A 280 22.30 -11.52 -20.93
N GLN A 281 22.97 -10.61 -20.21
CA GLN A 281 24.43 -10.54 -20.16
C GLN A 281 25.05 -11.69 -19.34
N GLU A 282 24.39 -12.10 -18.25
CA GLU A 282 24.87 -13.16 -17.36
C GLU A 282 23.71 -13.85 -16.64
N GLN A 283 23.51 -15.14 -16.92
CA GLN A 283 22.28 -15.86 -16.53
C GLN A 283 22.26 -16.34 -15.07
N ASP A 284 23.43 -16.53 -14.45
CA ASP A 284 23.57 -17.20 -13.14
C ASP A 284 23.86 -16.21 -11.99
N LEU A 285 23.35 -14.98 -12.09
CA LEU A 285 23.53 -13.97 -11.05
C LEU A 285 22.70 -14.30 -9.80
N SER A 286 23.33 -14.25 -8.63
CA SER A 286 22.61 -14.16 -7.37
C SER A 286 21.80 -12.85 -7.30
N VAL A 287 20.79 -12.80 -6.43
CA VAL A 287 20.00 -11.57 -6.20
C VAL A 287 20.89 -10.42 -5.75
N TRP A 288 21.92 -10.68 -4.93
CA TRP A 288 22.90 -9.69 -4.53
C TRP A 288 23.68 -9.11 -5.72
N GLU A 289 24.23 -9.96 -6.58
CA GLU A 289 24.99 -9.53 -7.76
C GLU A 289 24.10 -8.80 -8.75
N LEU A 290 22.91 -9.32 -9.01
CA LEU A 290 21.93 -8.68 -9.87
C LEU A 290 21.58 -7.29 -9.34
N ALA A 291 21.23 -7.17 -8.05
CA ALA A 291 20.86 -5.89 -7.42
C ALA A 291 22.00 -4.86 -7.51
N SER A 292 23.26 -5.29 -7.42
CA SER A 292 24.43 -4.42 -7.55
C SER A 292 24.61 -3.82 -8.95
N ARG A 293 24.01 -4.43 -9.98
CA ARG A 293 24.03 -3.94 -11.38
C ARG A 293 22.86 -3.01 -11.72
N LEU A 294 21.87 -2.87 -10.82
CA LEU A 294 20.68 -2.04 -11.05
C LEU A 294 20.89 -0.59 -10.60
N THR A 295 20.03 0.31 -11.07
CA THR A 295 20.07 1.72 -10.64
C THR A 295 19.21 1.94 -9.41
N TRP A 296 19.76 2.65 -8.42
CA TRP A 296 19.12 3.00 -7.16
C TRP A 296 19.22 4.51 -6.94
N THR A 297 18.17 5.15 -6.42
CA THR A 297 18.11 6.61 -6.21
C THR A 297 19.30 7.15 -5.43
N HIS A 298 19.73 6.42 -4.39
CA HIS A 298 20.88 6.77 -3.57
C HIS A 298 22.16 6.02 -3.98
N GLY A 299 22.14 5.26 -5.06
CA GLY A 299 23.25 4.38 -5.46
C GLY A 299 23.35 3.12 -4.58
N TRP A 300 23.88 2.04 -5.15
CA TRP A 300 23.98 0.73 -4.51
C TRP A 300 24.79 0.75 -3.20
N ASP A 301 25.96 1.39 -3.22
CA ASP A 301 26.91 1.37 -2.09
C ASP A 301 26.41 2.10 -0.83
N ARG A 302 25.35 2.91 -0.95
CA ARG A 302 24.73 3.64 0.17
C ARG A 302 23.49 2.95 0.73
N LEU A 303 23.09 1.81 0.17
CA LEU A 303 21.94 1.07 0.67
C LEU A 303 22.34 0.25 1.90
N GLU A 304 21.65 0.49 3.01
CA GLU A 304 21.83 -0.24 4.26
C GLU A 304 20.49 -0.52 4.93
N GLY A 305 20.48 -1.44 5.90
CA GLY A 305 19.29 -1.75 6.72
C GLY A 305 18.05 -2.03 5.89
N TYR A 306 16.95 -1.34 6.20
CA TYR A 306 15.67 -1.48 5.51
C TYR A 306 15.77 -1.27 4.00
N PHE A 307 16.48 -0.22 3.55
CA PHE A 307 16.55 0.12 2.13
C PHE A 307 17.30 -0.94 1.32
N LEU A 308 18.37 -1.54 1.87
CA LEU A 308 19.09 -2.63 1.22
C LEU A 308 18.22 -3.89 1.10
N ASN A 309 17.52 -4.26 2.17
CA ASN A 309 16.61 -5.40 2.11
C ASN A 309 15.44 -5.17 1.14
N SER A 310 14.85 -3.97 1.14
CA SER A 310 13.81 -3.61 0.18
C SER A 310 14.34 -3.73 -1.25
N ALA A 311 15.56 -3.25 -1.50
CA ALA A 311 16.23 -3.39 -2.79
C ALA A 311 16.41 -4.86 -3.21
N LEU A 312 16.89 -5.72 -2.30
CA LEU A 312 17.06 -7.15 -2.57
C LEU A 312 15.72 -7.86 -2.84
N GLN A 313 14.69 -7.57 -2.03
CA GLN A 313 13.34 -8.10 -2.24
C GLN A 313 12.78 -7.70 -3.60
N GLN A 314 12.81 -6.40 -3.92
CA GLN A 314 12.37 -5.88 -5.21
C GLN A 314 13.13 -6.54 -6.36
N THR A 315 14.45 -6.75 -6.22
CA THR A 315 15.26 -7.42 -7.24
C THR A 315 14.84 -8.86 -7.44
N ALA A 316 14.65 -9.63 -6.36
CA ALA A 316 14.21 -11.01 -6.42
C ALA A 316 12.84 -11.15 -7.10
N MET A 317 11.88 -10.27 -6.78
CA MET A 317 10.56 -10.28 -7.41
C MET A 317 10.61 -9.93 -8.89
N HIS A 318 11.38 -8.91 -9.28
CA HIS A 318 11.52 -8.57 -10.70
C HIS A 318 12.26 -9.67 -11.49
N ALA A 319 13.22 -10.36 -10.89
CA ALA A 319 13.89 -11.50 -11.52
C ALA A 319 12.90 -12.65 -11.80
N ARG A 320 12.03 -12.96 -10.83
CA ARG A 320 10.94 -13.94 -11.01
C ARG A 320 9.95 -13.52 -12.09
N PHE A 321 9.53 -12.26 -12.09
CA PHE A 321 8.64 -11.70 -13.11
C PHE A 321 9.24 -11.82 -14.51
N VAL A 322 10.52 -11.44 -14.69
CA VAL A 322 11.22 -11.54 -15.99
C VAL A 322 11.37 -13.00 -16.44
N ALA A 323 11.57 -13.94 -15.52
CA ALA A 323 11.67 -15.36 -15.85
C ALA A 323 10.34 -15.95 -16.36
N ASP A 324 9.18 -15.40 -15.94
CA ASP A 324 7.88 -15.72 -16.53
C ASP A 324 7.69 -14.98 -17.86
N THR A 325 8.22 -15.58 -18.93
CA THR A 325 8.24 -14.97 -20.27
C THR A 325 6.85 -14.73 -20.85
N ALA A 326 5.84 -15.54 -20.50
CA ALA A 326 4.48 -15.36 -21.01
C ALA A 326 3.82 -14.11 -20.42
N ARG A 327 3.95 -13.91 -19.10
CA ARG A 327 3.37 -12.77 -18.41
C ARG A 327 4.16 -11.48 -18.63
N SER A 328 5.49 -11.55 -18.60
CA SER A 328 6.35 -10.37 -18.72
C SER A 328 6.45 -9.83 -20.15
N ALA A 329 6.41 -10.68 -21.19
CA ALA A 329 6.51 -10.23 -22.59
C ALA A 329 5.42 -9.20 -22.93
N ARG A 330 4.17 -9.46 -22.53
CA ARG A 330 3.04 -8.54 -22.74
C ARG A 330 3.35 -7.12 -22.24
N TRP A 331 3.99 -7.00 -21.08
CA TRP A 331 4.30 -5.73 -20.45
C TRP A 331 5.54 -5.06 -21.03
N LEU A 332 6.61 -5.82 -21.24
CA LEU A 332 7.87 -5.31 -21.77
C LEU A 332 7.75 -4.86 -23.22
N GLU A 333 6.96 -5.56 -24.03
CA GLU A 333 6.64 -5.16 -25.42
C GLU A 333 5.83 -3.86 -25.46
N ARG A 334 4.78 -3.74 -24.63
CA ARG A 334 3.97 -2.52 -24.49
C ARG A 334 4.84 -1.31 -24.12
N SER A 335 5.75 -1.46 -23.16
CA SER A 335 6.67 -0.38 -22.77
C SER A 335 7.63 0.01 -23.90
N ARG A 336 8.18 -0.96 -24.64
CA ARG A 336 9.06 -0.68 -25.79
C ARG A 336 8.33 0.05 -26.92
N ALA A 337 7.05 -0.25 -27.16
CA ALA A 337 6.24 0.46 -28.14
C ALA A 337 5.98 1.91 -27.70
N ALA A 338 5.64 2.13 -26.44
CA ALA A 338 5.41 3.47 -25.88
C ALA A 338 6.68 4.36 -25.92
N GLN A 339 7.87 3.78 -25.75
CA GLN A 339 9.13 4.54 -25.84
C GLN A 339 9.53 4.93 -27.28
N ARG A 340 8.91 4.36 -28.31
CA ARG A 340 9.20 4.64 -29.72
C ARG A 340 8.20 5.59 -30.38
N ALA A 341 7.06 5.84 -29.74
CA ALA A 341 5.99 6.75 -30.20
C ALA A 341 6.27 8.18 -29.74
#